data_AF-A0A351CVX3-F1
#
_entry.id   AF-A0A351CVX3-F1
#
_cell.length_a   1.000
_cell.length_b   1.000
_cell.length_c   1.000
_cell.angle_alpha   90.00
_cell.angle_beta   90.00
_cell.angle_gamma   90.00
#
_symmetry.space_group_name_H-M   'P 1'
#
loop_
_entity.id
_entity.type
_entity.pdbx_description
1 polymer ?
#
loop_
_entity_poly.entity_id
_entity_poly.type
_entity_poly.pdbx_seq_one_letter_code
_entity_poly.pdbx_strand_id
1 'polypeptide(L)'
;MTVKARLFLAAIAASMLVGWSIEESFGFGGLINDMAIILIIPFILMLIFAVRRSKVSNWQQIFLACGVPLGLLWVVVGFHGLTLGEGESSAIYAASAIGFLTILYGGIVSAIGYFAMDTRKIESNRLSLKVSVCFVILLVGLVLWAYESAFGIYAAMSMPAFSLIVACMISALWFKGKMTLTAAAETSLFASMFTLIVGLIFWFHEEGDSPEALSMMLCGLSYGLLIYISLFIFSLSAKDRQFLDVGRANWHWLEITSFLVFMLFAPETIREMKDSEESESVRVNELNQLELRLADYEDRITELERQRDEQ
;
A
#
# COMPACT_ATOMS: atom_id res chain seq x y z
N MET A 1 -24.45 -35.41 15.01
CA MET A 1 -23.56 -34.31 14.57
C MET A 1 -23.57 -33.22 15.64
N THR A 2 -22.41 -32.79 16.12
CA THR A 2 -22.30 -31.69 17.10
C THR A 2 -22.61 -30.34 16.43
N VAL A 3 -23.02 -29.32 17.20
CA VAL A 3 -23.30 -27.96 16.68
C VAL A 3 -22.08 -27.39 15.93
N LYS A 4 -20.87 -27.65 16.42
CA LYS A 4 -19.61 -27.27 15.76
C LYS A 4 -19.45 -27.90 14.38
N ALA A 5 -19.82 -29.17 14.21
CA ALA A 5 -19.76 -29.83 12.91
C ALA A 5 -20.75 -29.24 11.91
N ARG A 6 -21.96 -28.84 12.36
CA ARG A 6 -22.95 -28.15 11.51
C ARG A 6 -22.49 -26.77 11.08
N LEU A 7 -21.92 -25.98 12.00
CA LEU A 7 -21.35 -24.66 11.69
C LEU A 7 -20.18 -24.76 10.71
N PHE A 8 -19.32 -25.76 10.88
CA PHE A 8 -18.20 -26.01 9.97
C PHE A 8 -18.68 -26.38 8.56
N LEU A 9 -19.66 -27.29 8.44
CA LEU A 9 -20.24 -27.64 7.15
C LEU A 9 -20.96 -26.45 6.49
N ALA A 10 -21.67 -25.64 7.27
CA ALA A 10 -22.31 -24.43 6.77
C ALA A 10 -21.28 -23.41 6.26
N ALA A 11 -20.16 -23.24 6.95
CA ALA A 11 -19.07 -22.38 6.50
C ALA A 11 -18.45 -22.88 5.19
N ILE A 12 -18.19 -24.19 5.06
CA ILE A 12 -17.70 -24.78 3.81
C ILE A 12 -18.69 -24.56 2.67
N ALA A 13 -19.98 -24.86 2.90
CA ALA A 13 -21.01 -24.69 1.89
C ALA A 13 -21.13 -23.22 1.46
N ALA A 14 -21.09 -22.27 2.40
CA ALA A 14 -21.09 -20.85 2.11
C ALA A 14 -19.85 -20.43 1.29
N SER A 15 -18.65 -20.87 1.69
CA SER A 15 -17.42 -20.60 0.94
C SER A 15 -17.44 -21.19 -0.48
N MET A 16 -17.98 -22.40 -0.65
CA MET A 16 -18.16 -23.03 -1.97
C MET A 16 -19.15 -22.25 -2.83
N LEU A 17 -20.25 -21.75 -2.25
CA LEU A 17 -21.28 -21.00 -2.97
C LEU A 17 -20.76 -19.63 -3.41
N VAL A 18 -19.98 -18.95 -2.54
CA VAL A 18 -19.25 -17.73 -2.90
C VAL A 18 -18.23 -18.00 -3.99
N GLY A 19 -17.46 -19.09 -3.87
CA GLY A 19 -16.47 -19.48 -4.88
C GLY A 19 -17.12 -19.73 -6.24
N TRP A 20 -18.22 -20.49 -6.27
CA TRP A 20 -18.98 -20.77 -7.49
C TRP A 20 -19.55 -19.49 -8.12
N SER A 21 -20.12 -18.59 -7.31
CA SER A 21 -20.66 -17.31 -7.79
C SER A 21 -19.57 -16.41 -8.39
N ILE A 22 -18.37 -16.40 -7.81
CA ILE A 22 -17.23 -15.65 -8.33
C ILE A 22 -16.71 -16.29 -9.62
N GLU A 23 -16.59 -17.62 -9.66
CA GLU A 23 -16.14 -18.35 -10.84
C GLU A 23 -17.04 -18.09 -12.04
N GLU A 24 -18.36 -18.19 -11.84
CA GLU A 24 -19.37 -17.95 -12.88
C GLU A 24 -19.34 -16.51 -13.41
N SER A 25 -19.13 -15.53 -12.53
CA SER A 25 -19.21 -14.11 -12.88
C SER A 25 -17.90 -13.54 -13.43
N PHE A 26 -16.76 -13.94 -12.87
CA PHE A 26 -15.46 -13.29 -13.08
C PHE A 26 -14.32 -14.26 -13.39
N GLY A 27 -14.49 -15.56 -13.13
CA GLY A 27 -13.41 -16.55 -13.13
C GLY A 27 -12.41 -16.34 -11.98
N PHE A 28 -11.54 -17.33 -11.75
CA PHE A 28 -10.52 -17.25 -10.69
C PHE A 28 -9.21 -16.58 -11.13
N GLY A 29 -9.03 -16.31 -12.43
CA GLY A 29 -7.77 -15.78 -12.96
C GLY A 29 -7.35 -14.45 -12.32
N GLY A 30 -8.31 -13.57 -12.03
CA GLY A 30 -8.04 -12.28 -11.36
C GLY A 30 -7.75 -12.41 -9.86
N LEU A 31 -7.98 -13.58 -9.25
CA LEU A 31 -7.76 -13.84 -7.83
C LEU A 31 -6.49 -14.62 -7.54
N ILE A 32 -5.71 -14.95 -8.57
CA ILE A 32 -4.47 -15.73 -8.46
C ILE A 32 -3.35 -14.95 -9.12
N ASN A 33 -2.30 -14.65 -8.37
CA ASN A 33 -1.13 -13.96 -8.88
C ASN A 33 0.14 -14.41 -8.14
N ASP A 34 1.11 -14.91 -8.90
CA ASP A 34 2.33 -15.51 -8.37
C ASP A 34 3.15 -14.50 -7.55
N MET A 35 3.25 -13.25 -8.02
CA MET A 35 4.02 -12.21 -7.33
C MET A 35 3.39 -11.89 -5.96
N ALA A 36 2.08 -11.67 -5.90
CA ALA A 36 1.40 -11.40 -4.63
C ALA A 36 1.52 -12.58 -3.64
N ILE A 37 1.50 -13.82 -4.12
CA ILE A 37 1.74 -15.01 -3.29
C ILE A 37 3.18 -15.04 -2.77
N ILE A 38 4.18 -14.84 -3.65
CA ILE A 38 5.61 -14.88 -3.32
C ILE A 38 6.01 -13.80 -2.32
N LEU A 39 5.39 -12.62 -2.40
CA LEU A 39 5.71 -11.50 -1.52
C LEU A 39 5.22 -11.69 -0.08
N ILE A 40 4.16 -12.48 0.14
CA ILE A 40 3.51 -12.62 1.45
C ILE A 40 3.79 -14.00 2.08
N ILE A 41 3.46 -15.07 1.36
CA ILE A 41 3.34 -16.41 1.96
C ILE A 41 4.70 -16.98 2.40
N PRO A 42 5.76 -16.99 1.58
CA PRO A 42 7.06 -17.52 1.96
C PRO A 42 7.65 -16.87 3.22
N PHE A 43 7.59 -15.54 3.32
CA PHE A 43 8.14 -14.81 4.48
C PHE A 43 7.47 -15.23 5.78
N ILE A 44 6.13 -15.27 5.79
CA ILE A 44 5.34 -15.66 6.97
C ILE A 44 5.60 -17.12 7.34
N LEU A 45 5.64 -18.04 6.37
CA LEU A 45 5.91 -19.45 6.63
C LEU A 45 7.31 -19.70 7.21
N MET A 46 8.33 -19.00 6.70
CA MET A 46 9.68 -19.05 7.25
C MET A 46 9.73 -18.55 8.70
N LEU A 47 9.04 -17.44 9.00
CA LEU A 47 8.96 -16.90 10.37
C LEU A 47 8.24 -17.86 11.32
N ILE A 48 7.14 -18.48 10.88
CA ILE A 48 6.43 -19.52 11.64
C ILE A 48 7.33 -20.70 11.94
N PHE A 49 8.08 -21.18 10.95
CA PHE A 49 9.00 -22.28 11.13
C PHE A 49 10.04 -21.97 12.22
N ALA A 50 10.64 -20.77 12.18
CA ALA A 50 11.59 -20.32 13.19
C ALA A 50 10.96 -20.21 14.59
N VAL A 51 9.79 -19.58 14.68
CA VAL A 51 9.05 -19.39 15.94
C VAL A 51 8.62 -20.73 16.56
N ARG A 52 8.17 -21.67 15.72
CA ARG A 52 7.76 -23.02 16.15
C ARG A 52 8.95 -23.84 16.64
N ARG A 53 10.09 -23.79 15.93
CA ARG A 53 11.33 -24.45 16.35
C ARG A 53 11.82 -23.93 17.71
N SER A 54 11.70 -22.63 17.92
CA SER A 54 12.10 -21.98 19.17
C SER A 54 11.03 -22.02 20.27
N LYS A 55 9.81 -22.54 20.01
CA LYS A 55 8.68 -22.56 20.96
C LYS A 55 8.37 -21.17 21.56
N VAL A 56 8.46 -20.13 20.73
CA VAL A 56 8.33 -18.73 21.20
C VAL A 56 6.86 -18.31 21.24
N SER A 57 6.16 -18.53 20.14
CA SER A 57 4.77 -18.12 19.98
C SER A 57 3.98 -19.12 19.13
N ASN A 58 2.66 -18.93 19.13
CA ASN A 58 1.70 -19.64 18.31
C ASN A 58 1.81 -19.14 16.88
N TRP A 59 1.70 -20.04 15.91
CA TRP A 59 1.72 -19.68 14.50
C TRP A 59 0.58 -18.71 14.16
N GLN A 60 -0.54 -18.82 14.88
CA GLN A 60 -1.71 -17.94 14.77
C GLN A 60 -1.37 -16.47 15.07
N GLN A 61 -0.51 -16.22 16.05
CA GLN A 61 -0.08 -14.86 16.36
C GLN A 61 0.78 -14.28 15.23
N ILE A 62 1.61 -15.10 14.58
CA ILE A 62 2.43 -14.66 13.45
C ILE A 62 1.54 -14.33 12.24
N PHE A 63 0.55 -15.17 11.95
CA PHE A 63 -0.46 -14.89 10.91
C PHE A 63 -1.19 -13.58 11.19
N LEU A 64 -1.73 -13.41 12.40
CA LEU A 64 -2.44 -12.21 12.80
C LEU A 64 -1.54 -10.97 12.67
N ALA A 65 -0.31 -11.03 13.16
CA ALA A 65 0.59 -9.88 13.23
C ALA A 65 1.29 -9.50 11.94
N CYS A 66 1.54 -10.44 11.04
CA CYS A 66 2.27 -10.16 9.82
C CYS A 66 1.38 -10.08 8.59
N GLY A 67 0.22 -10.77 8.57
CA GLY A 67 -0.64 -10.86 7.38
C GLY A 67 -1.03 -9.49 6.82
N VAL A 68 -1.82 -8.73 7.58
CA VAL A 68 -2.29 -7.40 7.16
C VAL A 68 -1.12 -6.44 6.91
N PRO A 69 -0.16 -6.24 7.83
CA PRO A 69 0.94 -5.30 7.61
C PRO A 69 1.79 -5.61 6.37
N LEU A 70 2.04 -6.89 6.05
CA LEU A 70 2.75 -7.25 4.81
C LEU A 70 1.92 -6.96 3.57
N GLY A 71 0.62 -7.29 3.59
CA GLY A 71 -0.27 -6.93 2.48
C GLY A 71 -0.31 -5.42 2.23
N LEU A 72 -0.36 -4.63 3.30
CA LEU A 72 -0.33 -3.16 3.23
C LEU A 72 1.03 -2.62 2.79
N LEU A 73 2.13 -3.26 3.18
CA LEU A 73 3.46 -2.86 2.73
C LEU A 73 3.58 -3.01 1.21
N TRP A 74 3.15 -4.15 0.68
CA TRP A 74 3.30 -4.45 -0.74
C TRP A 74 2.37 -3.63 -1.64
N VAL A 75 1.14 -3.32 -1.20
CA VAL A 75 0.29 -2.40 -1.97
C VAL A 75 0.88 -0.99 -2.00
N VAL A 76 1.45 -0.49 -0.89
CA VAL A 76 2.07 0.84 -0.86
C VAL A 76 3.32 0.88 -1.75
N VAL A 77 4.17 -0.15 -1.69
CA VAL A 77 5.33 -0.28 -2.59
C VAL A 77 4.90 -0.33 -4.06
N GLY A 78 3.87 -1.13 -4.38
CA GLY A 78 3.33 -1.24 -5.73
C GLY A 78 2.75 0.08 -6.25
N PHE A 79 2.01 0.81 -5.41
CA PHE A 79 1.41 2.09 -5.77
C PHE A 79 2.43 3.21 -5.90
N HIS A 80 3.50 3.19 -5.09
CA HIS A 80 4.63 4.09 -5.33
C HIS A 80 5.26 3.86 -6.70
N GLY A 81 5.37 2.60 -7.10
CA GLY A 81 5.74 2.23 -8.45
C GLY A 81 4.86 2.85 -9.52
N LEU A 82 3.54 2.82 -9.33
CA LEU A 82 2.58 3.41 -10.25
C LEU A 82 2.75 4.92 -10.39
N THR A 83 3.06 5.63 -9.29
CA THR A 83 3.28 7.08 -9.34
C THR A 83 4.58 7.48 -10.05
N LEU A 84 5.51 6.55 -10.24
CA LEU A 84 6.81 6.80 -10.88
C LEU A 84 6.86 6.32 -12.33
N GLY A 85 5.92 5.47 -12.76
CA GLY A 85 5.91 4.88 -14.09
C GLY A 85 5.07 5.67 -15.08
N GLU A 86 5.61 5.91 -16.27
CA GLU A 86 4.86 6.41 -17.44
C GLU A 86 4.12 5.27 -18.15
N GLY A 87 3.29 4.53 -17.40
CA GLY A 87 2.62 3.33 -17.90
C GLY A 87 1.38 3.63 -18.73
N GLU A 88 1.16 2.85 -19.80
CA GLU A 88 -0.15 2.77 -20.45
C GLU A 88 -1.24 2.39 -19.43
N SER A 89 -2.47 2.87 -19.62
CA SER A 89 -3.57 2.65 -18.66
C SER A 89 -3.78 1.18 -18.29
N SER A 90 -3.52 0.25 -19.21
CA SER A 90 -3.59 -1.20 -18.99
C SER A 90 -2.62 -1.71 -17.91
N ALA A 91 -1.39 -1.17 -17.86
CA ALA A 91 -0.38 -1.51 -16.88
C ALA A 91 -0.77 -1.00 -15.48
N ILE A 92 -1.41 0.18 -15.41
CA ILE A 92 -1.92 0.75 -14.17
C ILE A 92 -2.96 -0.20 -13.56
N TYR A 93 -3.99 -0.59 -14.33
CA TYR A 93 -5.02 -1.51 -13.84
C TYR A 93 -4.45 -2.87 -13.41
N ALA A 94 -3.51 -3.43 -14.16
CA ALA A 94 -2.88 -4.71 -13.82
C ALA A 94 -2.09 -4.63 -12.49
N ALA A 95 -1.28 -3.58 -12.32
CA ALA A 95 -0.53 -3.36 -11.09
C ALA A 95 -1.45 -3.03 -9.90
N SER A 96 -2.53 -2.28 -10.12
CA SER A 96 -3.56 -2.04 -9.10
C SER A 96 -4.20 -3.34 -8.63
N ALA A 97 -4.55 -4.25 -9.56
CA ALA A 97 -5.09 -5.56 -9.22
C ALA A 97 -4.11 -6.38 -8.35
N ILE A 98 -2.82 -6.38 -8.70
CA ILE A 98 -1.78 -7.02 -7.87
C ILE A 98 -1.72 -6.38 -6.48
N GLY A 99 -1.73 -5.06 -6.39
CA GLY A 99 -1.77 -4.33 -5.12
C GLY A 99 -2.95 -4.75 -4.24
N PHE A 100 -4.17 -4.78 -4.78
CA PHE A 100 -5.35 -5.24 -4.05
C PHE A 100 -5.28 -6.72 -3.66
N LEU A 101 -4.69 -7.58 -4.49
CA LEU A 101 -4.45 -8.98 -4.13
C LEU A 101 -3.50 -9.12 -2.94
N THR A 102 -2.48 -8.27 -2.83
CA THR A 102 -1.60 -8.30 -1.64
C THR A 102 -2.35 -7.94 -0.36
N ILE A 103 -3.27 -6.96 -0.41
CA ILE A 103 -4.16 -6.64 0.72
C ILE A 103 -5.05 -7.85 1.03
N LEU A 104 -5.69 -8.44 0.01
CA LEU A 104 -6.61 -9.57 0.19
C LEU A 104 -5.91 -10.77 0.81
N TYR A 105 -4.76 -11.19 0.29
CA TYR A 105 -3.99 -12.31 0.82
C TYR A 105 -3.49 -12.03 2.24
N GLY A 106 -2.98 -10.82 2.49
CA GLY A 106 -2.58 -10.40 3.84
C GLY A 106 -3.74 -10.45 4.84
N GLY A 107 -4.92 -9.97 4.42
CA GLY A 107 -6.16 -10.01 5.19
C GLY A 107 -6.63 -11.44 5.48
N ILE A 108 -6.65 -12.32 4.48
CA ILE A 108 -7.00 -13.74 4.66
C ILE A 108 -6.04 -14.41 5.64
N VAL A 109 -4.72 -14.22 5.48
CA VAL A 109 -3.72 -14.78 6.40
C VAL A 109 -3.96 -14.29 7.83
N SER A 110 -4.19 -13.00 8.02
CA SER A 110 -4.46 -12.42 9.34
C SER A 110 -5.76 -12.94 9.95
N ALA A 111 -6.83 -13.06 9.15
CA ALA A 111 -8.11 -13.62 9.57
C ALA A 111 -7.99 -15.08 10.01
N ILE A 112 -7.24 -15.91 9.28
CA ILE A 112 -6.95 -17.29 9.70
C ILE A 112 -6.25 -17.29 11.05
N GLY A 113 -5.24 -16.42 11.25
CA GLY A 113 -4.56 -16.26 12.53
C GLY A 113 -5.50 -15.84 13.66
N TYR A 114 -6.40 -14.90 13.41
CA TYR A 114 -7.39 -14.43 14.38
C TYR A 114 -8.36 -15.54 14.79
N PHE A 115 -9.02 -16.19 13.83
CA PHE A 115 -10.05 -17.20 14.11
C PHE A 115 -9.47 -18.50 14.67
N ALA A 116 -8.23 -18.85 14.31
CA ALA A 116 -7.55 -20.03 14.83
C ALA A 116 -6.86 -19.78 16.19
N MET A 117 -6.90 -18.55 16.72
CA MET A 117 -6.16 -18.15 17.91
C MET A 117 -6.53 -19.03 19.09
N ASP A 118 -5.53 -19.72 19.62
CA ASP A 118 -5.66 -20.55 20.80
C ASP A 118 -5.23 -19.75 22.03
N THR A 119 -6.12 -19.61 23.02
CA THR A 119 -5.87 -18.86 24.26
C THR A 119 -4.97 -19.63 25.24
N ARG A 120 -4.55 -20.86 24.90
CA ARG A 120 -3.60 -21.63 25.72
C ARG A 120 -2.24 -20.93 25.79
N LYS A 121 -1.73 -20.75 27.01
CA LYS A 121 -0.41 -20.15 27.27
C LYS A 121 0.69 -21.10 26.78
N ILE A 122 1.56 -20.62 25.89
CA ILE A 122 2.79 -21.33 25.51
C ILE A 122 3.91 -20.98 26.50
N GLU A 123 4.75 -21.97 26.82
CA GLU A 123 6.00 -21.75 27.55
C GLU A 123 6.87 -20.69 26.88
N SER A 124 7.37 -19.74 27.67
CA SER A 124 7.89 -18.48 27.14
C SER A 124 9.36 -18.55 26.72
N ASN A 125 9.71 -19.35 25.71
CA ASN A 125 11.04 -19.23 25.12
C ASN A 125 11.15 -17.94 24.27
N ARG A 126 12.37 -17.56 23.87
CA ARG A 126 12.63 -16.34 23.11
C ARG A 126 13.28 -16.67 21.78
N LEU A 127 12.94 -15.89 20.76
CA LEU A 127 13.62 -15.99 19.47
C LEU A 127 15.01 -15.39 19.64
N SER A 128 16.04 -16.07 19.12
CA SER A 128 17.40 -15.54 19.15
C SER A 128 17.45 -14.18 18.43
N LEU A 129 18.09 -13.18 19.03
CA LEU A 129 18.22 -11.84 18.44
C LEU A 129 18.84 -11.90 17.03
N LYS A 130 19.79 -12.82 16.81
CA LYS A 130 20.42 -13.04 15.49
C LYS A 130 19.41 -13.49 14.44
N VAL A 131 18.45 -14.32 14.83
CA VAL A 131 17.38 -14.79 13.93
C VAL A 131 16.43 -13.64 13.63
N SER A 132 16.03 -12.86 14.63
CA SER A 132 15.21 -11.65 14.43
C SER A 132 15.87 -10.64 13.50
N VAL A 133 17.16 -10.34 13.69
CA VAL A 133 17.94 -9.49 12.79
C VAL A 133 17.98 -10.05 11.37
N CYS A 134 18.16 -11.37 11.22
CA CYS A 134 18.13 -12.02 9.89
C CYS A 134 16.77 -11.84 9.18
N PHE A 135 15.65 -12.00 9.88
CA PHE A 135 14.32 -11.75 9.30
C PHE A 135 14.09 -10.28 8.94
N VAL A 136 14.59 -9.34 9.75
CA VAL A 136 14.51 -7.91 9.43
C VAL A 136 15.35 -7.58 8.20
N ILE A 137 16.58 -8.09 8.10
CA ILE A 137 17.43 -7.91 6.92
C ILE A 137 16.76 -8.53 5.68
N LEU A 138 16.15 -9.71 5.82
CA LEU A 138 15.42 -10.35 4.73
C LEU A 138 14.23 -9.48 4.28
N LEU A 139 13.45 -8.94 5.21
CA LEU A 139 12.31 -8.08 4.90
C LEU A 139 12.75 -6.80 4.18
N VAL A 140 13.77 -6.12 4.70
CA VAL A 140 14.35 -4.92 4.07
C VAL A 140 14.91 -5.25 2.69
N GLY A 141 15.64 -6.36 2.57
CA GLY A 141 16.20 -6.83 1.30
C GLY A 141 15.11 -7.14 0.26
N LEU A 142 13.98 -7.72 0.67
CA LEU A 142 12.83 -7.96 -0.21
C LEU A 142 12.21 -6.65 -0.70
N VAL A 143 12.05 -5.65 0.17
CA VAL A 143 11.53 -4.34 -0.26
C VAL A 143 12.49 -3.65 -1.23
N LEU A 144 13.78 -3.63 -0.92
CA LEU A 144 14.79 -3.04 -1.81
C LEU A 144 14.87 -3.77 -3.15
N TRP A 145 14.76 -5.10 -3.13
CA TRP A 145 14.69 -5.91 -4.35
C TRP A 145 13.46 -5.58 -5.19
N ALA A 146 12.29 -5.39 -4.56
CA ALA A 146 11.07 -5.03 -5.27
C ALA A 146 11.19 -3.65 -5.95
N TYR A 147 11.77 -2.66 -5.27
CA TYR A 147 12.07 -1.36 -5.87
C TYR A 147 13.07 -1.48 -7.03
N GLU A 148 14.21 -2.14 -6.81
CA GLU A 148 15.24 -2.30 -7.84
C GLU A 148 14.72 -3.03 -9.08
N SER A 149 13.88 -4.05 -8.89
CA SER A 149 13.35 -4.85 -10.00
C SER A 149 12.32 -4.11 -10.85
N ALA A 150 11.77 -2.99 -10.38
CA ALA A 150 10.66 -2.33 -11.04
C ALA A 150 10.92 -0.85 -11.39
N PHE A 151 11.53 -0.07 -10.49
CA PHE A 151 11.66 1.40 -10.64
C PHE A 151 13.05 1.94 -10.24
N GLY A 152 13.95 1.07 -9.77
CA GLY A 152 15.28 1.41 -9.27
C GLY A 152 15.32 1.65 -7.76
N ILE A 153 16.41 1.25 -7.11
CA ILE A 153 16.56 1.28 -5.65
C ILE A 153 16.40 2.67 -5.03
N TYR A 154 16.74 3.74 -5.76
CA TYR A 154 16.64 5.12 -5.27
C TYR A 154 15.18 5.56 -5.08
N ALA A 155 14.23 4.96 -5.80
CA ALA A 155 12.81 5.20 -5.57
C ALA A 155 12.37 4.78 -4.15
N ALA A 156 13.10 3.89 -3.48
CA ALA A 156 12.83 3.54 -2.10
C ALA A 156 13.20 4.65 -1.10
N MET A 157 13.83 5.75 -1.53
CA MET A 157 14.45 6.76 -0.67
C MET A 157 13.77 8.12 -0.79
N SER A 158 12.94 8.48 0.20
CA SER A 158 12.40 9.82 0.38
C SER A 158 13.03 10.47 1.62
N MET A 159 13.89 11.48 1.39
CA MET A 159 14.53 12.25 2.47
C MET A 159 13.52 13.00 3.36
N PRO A 160 12.46 13.64 2.80
CA PRO A 160 11.42 14.26 3.61
C PRO A 160 10.71 13.25 4.53
N ALA A 161 10.32 12.09 4.01
CA ALA A 161 9.67 11.05 4.81
C ALA A 161 10.60 10.51 5.91
N PHE A 162 11.85 10.19 5.55
CA PHE A 162 12.83 9.66 6.49
C PHE A 162 13.12 10.66 7.63
N SER A 163 13.38 11.92 7.29
CA SER A 163 13.67 12.97 8.27
C SER A 163 12.51 13.19 9.24
N LEU A 164 11.27 13.17 8.75
CA LEU A 164 10.09 13.36 9.59
C LEU A 164 9.87 12.18 10.55
N ILE A 165 10.06 10.94 10.08
CA ILE A 165 9.99 9.76 10.94
C ILE A 165 11.08 9.79 12.01
N VAL A 166 12.31 10.12 11.64
CA VAL A 166 13.42 10.26 12.60
C VAL A 166 13.12 11.36 13.61
N ALA A 167 12.61 12.51 13.18
CA ALA A 167 12.21 13.60 14.06
C ALA A 167 11.15 13.14 15.07
N CYS A 168 10.08 12.48 14.62
CA CYS A 168 9.05 11.93 15.50
C CYS A 168 9.62 10.92 16.51
N MET A 169 10.52 10.04 16.08
CA MET A 169 11.17 9.06 16.96
C MET A 169 12.04 9.72 18.02
N ILE A 170 12.82 10.75 17.65
CA ILE A 170 13.64 11.54 18.57
C ILE A 170 12.74 12.30 19.56
N SER A 171 11.67 12.94 19.08
CA SER A 171 10.72 13.64 19.93
C SER A 171 10.06 12.70 20.94
N ALA A 172 9.61 11.52 20.50
CA ALA A 172 9.01 10.52 21.37
C ALA A 172 10.01 9.97 22.41
N LEU A 173 11.29 9.78 22.01
CA LEU A 173 12.38 9.45 22.94
C LEU A 173 12.57 10.55 24.00
N TRP A 174 12.58 11.81 23.58
CA TRP A 174 12.77 12.95 24.46
C TRP A 174 11.65 13.08 25.50
N PHE A 175 10.39 12.98 25.07
CA PHE A 175 9.24 13.09 25.99
C PHE A 175 9.06 11.87 26.91
N LYS A 176 9.36 10.65 26.45
CA LYS A 176 9.19 9.44 27.28
C LYS A 176 10.42 9.08 28.11
N GLY A 177 11.60 9.62 27.80
CA GLY A 177 12.88 9.31 28.44
C GLY A 177 13.41 7.90 28.14
N LYS A 178 12.54 6.92 27.90
CA LYS A 178 12.87 5.55 27.46
C LYS A 178 11.83 5.07 26.45
N MET A 179 12.30 4.57 25.31
CA MET A 179 11.43 4.00 24.30
C MET A 179 11.12 2.52 24.59
N THR A 180 9.84 2.20 24.74
CA THR A 180 9.36 0.82 24.75
C THR A 180 9.01 0.37 23.32
N LEU A 181 8.90 -0.94 23.08
CA LEU A 181 8.50 -1.47 21.77
C LEU A 181 7.12 -0.96 21.34
N THR A 182 6.16 -0.93 22.27
CA THR A 182 4.82 -0.39 22.01
C THR A 182 4.88 1.10 21.68
N ALA A 183 5.65 1.88 22.43
CA ALA A 183 5.82 3.31 22.15
C ALA A 183 6.46 3.54 20.77
N ALA A 184 7.45 2.73 20.38
CA ALA A 184 8.07 2.82 19.07
C ALA A 184 7.07 2.48 17.94
N ALA A 185 6.23 1.46 18.13
CA ALA A 185 5.21 1.07 17.16
C ALA A 185 4.09 2.12 17.02
N GLU A 186 3.65 2.72 18.13
CA GLU A 186 2.70 3.84 18.11
C GLU A 186 3.32 5.08 17.46
N THR A 187 4.60 5.34 17.72
CA THR A 187 5.32 6.48 17.12
C THR A 187 5.52 6.26 15.63
N SER A 188 5.82 5.04 15.16
CA SER A 188 5.95 4.77 13.73
C SER A 188 4.63 4.96 13.00
N LEU A 189 3.51 4.51 13.59
CA LEU A 189 2.18 4.74 13.05
C LEU A 189 1.86 6.24 12.97
N PHE A 190 2.09 6.97 14.06
CA PHE A 190 1.89 8.43 14.10
C PHE A 190 2.75 9.15 13.06
N ALA A 191 4.04 8.78 12.97
CA ALA A 191 4.96 9.40 12.03
C ALA A 191 4.55 9.14 10.57
N SER A 192 4.08 7.93 10.25
CA SER A 192 3.55 7.61 8.92
C SER A 192 2.27 8.38 8.58
N MET A 193 1.37 8.56 9.55
CA MET A 193 0.22 9.44 9.38
C MET A 193 0.68 10.89 9.17
N PHE A 194 1.71 11.34 9.88
CA PHE A 194 2.22 12.70 9.77
C PHE A 194 2.91 12.94 8.41
N THR A 195 3.69 11.99 7.90
CA THR A 195 4.25 12.06 6.54
C THR A 195 3.15 12.10 5.49
N LEU A 196 2.06 11.35 5.70
CA LEU A 196 0.92 11.37 4.81
C LEU A 196 0.26 12.75 4.79
N ILE A 197 -0.08 13.32 5.95
CA ILE A 197 -0.73 14.64 6.02
C ILE A 197 0.17 15.76 5.47
N VAL A 198 1.46 15.76 5.79
CA VAL A 198 2.39 16.76 5.26
C VAL A 198 2.56 16.61 3.75
N GLY A 199 2.68 15.37 3.26
CA GLY A 199 2.71 15.10 1.82
C GLY A 199 1.45 15.60 1.12
N LEU A 200 0.26 15.40 1.69
CA LEU A 200 -0.98 15.95 1.13
C LEU A 200 -0.98 17.47 1.05
N ILE A 201 -0.49 18.16 2.08
CA ILE A 201 -0.41 19.62 2.07
C ILE A 201 0.43 20.09 0.87
N PHE A 202 1.59 19.48 0.63
CA PHE A 202 2.43 19.83 -0.51
C PHE A 202 1.82 19.40 -1.84
N TRP A 203 1.21 18.22 -1.91
CA TRP A 203 0.55 17.72 -3.11
C TRP A 203 -0.58 18.67 -3.57
N PHE A 204 -1.42 19.14 -2.64
CA PHE A 204 -2.46 20.14 -2.95
C PHE A 204 -1.91 21.55 -3.18
N HIS A 205 -0.77 21.89 -2.57
CA HIS A 205 -0.11 23.17 -2.83
C HIS A 205 0.44 23.25 -4.26
N GLU A 206 0.92 22.13 -4.79
CA GLU A 206 1.46 21.97 -6.15
C GLU A 206 0.41 21.42 -7.13
N GLU A 207 -0.87 21.70 -6.86
CA GLU A 207 -1.99 21.41 -7.77
C GLU A 207 -2.14 19.93 -8.19
N GLY A 208 -1.59 19.00 -7.41
CA GLY A 208 -1.65 17.56 -7.67
C GLY A 208 -0.50 17.02 -8.52
N ASP A 209 0.44 17.87 -8.94
CA ASP A 209 1.56 17.50 -9.82
C ASP A 209 2.90 17.46 -9.07
N SER A 210 2.92 16.72 -7.96
CA SER A 210 4.11 16.62 -7.08
C SER A 210 4.53 15.17 -6.83
N PRO A 211 5.43 14.63 -7.66
CA PRO A 211 6.02 13.30 -7.45
C PRO A 211 6.73 13.19 -6.10
N GLU A 212 7.36 14.26 -5.62
CA GLU A 212 8.05 14.33 -4.34
C GLU A 212 7.07 14.20 -3.17
N ALA A 213 5.92 14.87 -3.25
CA ALA A 213 4.87 14.76 -2.24
C ALA A 213 4.26 13.35 -2.21
N LEU A 214 3.97 12.76 -3.38
CA LEU A 214 3.52 11.37 -3.50
C LEU A 214 4.54 10.39 -2.90
N SER A 215 5.82 10.58 -3.24
CA SER A 215 6.91 9.78 -2.70
C SER A 215 7.02 9.92 -1.19
N MET A 216 6.83 11.13 -0.63
CA MET A 216 6.81 11.36 0.80
C MET A 216 5.70 10.56 1.50
N MET A 217 4.49 10.55 0.95
CA MET A 217 3.35 9.82 1.52
C MET A 217 3.56 8.30 1.46
N LEU A 218 3.95 7.79 0.28
CA LEU A 218 4.07 6.35 0.02
C LEU A 218 5.32 5.75 0.70
N CYS A 219 6.47 6.45 0.65
CA CYS A 219 7.64 6.04 1.43
C CYS A 219 7.38 6.14 2.93
N GLY A 220 6.70 7.20 3.39
CA GLY A 220 6.39 7.39 4.80
C GLY A 220 5.54 6.25 5.39
N LEU A 221 4.52 5.78 4.65
CA LEU A 221 3.77 4.57 5.01
C LEU A 221 4.64 3.31 4.96
N SER A 222 5.43 3.13 3.89
CA SER A 222 6.31 1.97 3.72
C SER A 222 7.32 1.84 4.88
N TYR A 223 7.97 2.94 5.26
CA TYR A 223 8.93 2.99 6.34
C TYR A 223 8.31 2.66 7.69
N GLY A 224 7.12 3.21 7.98
CA GLY A 224 6.45 2.90 9.24
C GLY A 224 5.95 1.47 9.33
N LEU A 225 5.44 0.89 8.23
CA LEU A 225 5.08 -0.53 8.15
C LEU A 225 6.32 -1.43 8.34
N LEU A 226 7.43 -1.10 7.69
CA LEU A 226 8.72 -1.78 7.88
C LEU A 226 9.19 -1.72 9.33
N ILE A 227 9.14 -0.54 9.96
CA ILE A 227 9.47 -0.36 11.37
C ILE A 227 8.54 -1.20 12.24
N TYR A 228 7.23 -1.15 12.00
CA TYR A 228 6.22 -1.88 12.77
C TYR A 228 6.44 -3.41 12.70
N ILE A 229 6.60 -3.97 11.51
CA ILE A 229 6.86 -5.41 11.32
C ILE A 229 8.20 -5.79 11.98
N SER A 230 9.21 -4.95 11.85
CA SER A 230 10.51 -5.18 12.51
C SER A 230 10.39 -5.18 14.03
N LEU A 231 9.65 -4.24 14.62
CA LEU A 231 9.38 -4.18 16.05
C LEU A 231 8.60 -5.40 16.53
N PHE A 232 7.64 -5.88 15.75
CA PHE A 232 6.96 -7.14 16.04
C PHE A 232 7.94 -8.31 16.07
N ILE A 233 8.82 -8.45 15.07
CA ILE A 233 9.83 -9.51 15.03
C ILE A 233 10.78 -9.39 16.25
N PHE A 234 11.23 -8.20 16.60
CA PHE A 234 12.06 -7.97 17.79
C PHE A 234 11.33 -8.27 19.09
N SER A 235 10.01 -8.07 19.15
CA SER A 235 9.20 -8.43 20.32
C SER A 235 9.26 -9.93 20.63
N LEU A 236 9.47 -10.78 19.62
CA LEU A 236 9.66 -12.23 19.80
C LEU A 236 10.98 -12.57 20.50
N SER A 237 11.96 -11.65 20.47
CA SER A 237 13.23 -11.76 21.19
C SER A 237 13.23 -11.08 22.56
N ALA A 238 12.24 -10.23 22.84
CA ALA A 238 12.22 -9.39 24.04
C ALA A 238 12.08 -10.19 25.33
N LYS A 239 12.68 -9.67 26.41
CA LYS A 239 12.65 -10.34 27.72
C LYS A 239 11.29 -10.24 28.39
N ASP A 240 10.78 -9.03 28.44
CA ASP A 240 9.45 -8.71 28.89
C ASP A 240 8.57 -8.73 27.65
N ARG A 241 7.66 -9.70 27.57
CA ARG A 241 6.72 -9.80 26.46
C ARG A 241 5.70 -8.67 26.56
N GLN A 242 6.12 -7.45 26.26
CA GLN A 242 5.21 -6.39 25.87
C GLN A 242 4.70 -6.78 24.49
N PHE A 243 3.62 -7.56 24.48
CA PHE A 243 2.92 -7.83 23.25
C PHE A 243 2.41 -6.51 22.70
N LEU A 244 2.80 -6.21 21.46
CA LEU A 244 2.13 -5.17 20.70
C LEU A 244 0.64 -5.53 20.66
N ASP A 245 -0.23 -4.53 20.78
CA ASP A 245 -1.65 -4.72 20.52
C ASP A 245 -1.84 -4.84 19.00
N VAL A 246 -1.58 -6.05 18.50
CA VAL A 246 -1.56 -6.37 17.08
C VAL A 246 -2.92 -6.12 16.44
N GLY A 247 -4.00 -6.47 17.13
CA GLY A 247 -5.36 -6.28 16.60
C GLY A 247 -5.67 -4.81 16.36
N ARG A 248 -5.41 -3.98 17.37
CA ARG A 248 -5.60 -2.53 17.26
C ARG A 248 -4.66 -1.92 16.21
N ALA A 249 -3.38 -2.31 16.20
CA ALA A 249 -2.41 -1.77 15.25
C ALA A 249 -2.76 -2.10 13.80
N ASN A 250 -3.15 -3.35 13.50
CA ASN A 250 -3.59 -3.74 12.15
C ASN A 250 -4.79 -2.91 11.68
N TRP A 251 -5.73 -2.62 12.58
CA TRP A 251 -6.88 -1.77 12.28
C TRP A 251 -6.44 -0.35 11.89
N HIS A 252 -5.58 0.29 12.68
CA HIS A 252 -5.07 1.64 12.35
C HIS A 252 -4.27 1.66 11.06
N TRP A 253 -3.43 0.64 10.80
CA TRP A 253 -2.70 0.53 9.54
C TRP A 253 -3.65 0.40 8.34
N LEU A 254 -4.73 -0.38 8.47
CA LEU A 254 -5.76 -0.47 7.43
C LEU A 254 -6.43 0.89 7.20
N GLU A 255 -6.77 1.65 8.23
CA GLU A 255 -7.40 2.97 8.10
C GLU A 255 -6.50 3.94 7.31
N ILE A 256 -5.23 4.10 7.70
CA ILE A 256 -4.36 5.08 7.03
C ILE A 256 -3.95 4.66 5.62
N THR A 257 -3.73 3.35 5.38
CA THR A 257 -3.41 2.87 4.04
C THR A 257 -4.64 2.93 3.14
N SER A 258 -5.82 2.53 3.61
CA SER A 258 -7.05 2.64 2.82
C SER A 258 -7.41 4.09 2.51
N PHE A 259 -7.18 5.02 3.43
CA PHE A 259 -7.33 6.45 3.17
C PHE A 259 -6.47 6.91 1.98
N LEU A 260 -5.19 6.54 1.94
CA LEU A 260 -4.33 6.86 0.79
C LEU A 260 -4.78 6.16 -0.49
N VAL A 261 -5.08 4.86 -0.42
CA VAL A 261 -5.54 4.09 -1.59
C VAL A 261 -6.79 4.71 -2.17
N PHE A 262 -7.82 4.98 -1.36
CA PHE A 262 -9.05 5.57 -1.87
C PHE A 262 -8.86 6.98 -2.40
N MET A 263 -7.86 7.73 -1.91
CA MET A 263 -7.52 9.01 -2.50
C MET A 263 -6.86 8.87 -3.87
N LEU A 264 -5.90 7.95 -4.03
CA LEU A 264 -5.21 7.72 -5.31
C LEU A 264 -6.15 7.21 -6.42
N PHE A 265 -7.21 6.50 -6.03
CA PHE A 265 -8.23 5.96 -6.96
C PHE A 265 -9.57 6.69 -6.86
N ALA A 266 -9.63 7.83 -6.16
CA ALA A 266 -10.86 8.61 -6.09
C ALA A 266 -11.23 9.09 -7.50
N PRO A 267 -12.54 9.19 -7.82
CA PRO A 267 -12.98 9.96 -8.97
C PRO A 267 -12.43 11.38 -8.90
N GLU A 268 -12.36 12.05 -10.05
CA GLU A 268 -11.89 13.43 -10.13
C GLU A 268 -12.50 14.29 -9.03
N THR A 269 -11.65 15.01 -8.32
CA THR A 269 -12.13 15.88 -7.25
C THR A 269 -12.93 17.05 -7.84
N ILE A 270 -13.78 17.71 -7.04
CA ILE A 270 -14.53 18.91 -7.48
C ILE A 270 -13.59 19.96 -8.11
N ARG A 271 -12.32 20.00 -7.66
CA ARG A 271 -11.28 20.85 -8.24
C ARG A 271 -10.94 20.42 -9.66
N GLU A 272 -10.57 19.16 -9.87
CA GLU A 272 -10.26 18.61 -11.20
C GLU A 272 -11.44 18.72 -12.17
N MET A 273 -12.68 18.62 -11.68
CA MET A 273 -13.87 18.87 -12.48
C MET A 273 -13.95 20.34 -12.95
N LYS A 274 -13.63 21.31 -12.09
CA LYS A 274 -13.62 22.73 -12.48
C LYS A 274 -12.47 23.07 -13.43
N ASP A 275 -11.29 22.52 -13.16
CA ASP A 275 -10.11 22.74 -13.98
C ASP A 275 -10.28 22.10 -15.37
N SER A 276 -10.94 20.94 -15.45
CA SER A 276 -11.29 20.29 -16.72
C SER A 276 -12.37 21.06 -17.48
N GLU A 277 -13.43 21.55 -16.82
CA GLU A 277 -14.43 22.44 -17.41
C GLU A 277 -13.78 23.72 -17.97
N GLU A 278 -12.88 24.35 -17.21
CA GLU A 278 -12.15 25.54 -17.65
C GLU A 278 -11.24 25.23 -18.85
N SER A 279 -10.46 24.15 -18.77
CA SER A 279 -9.56 23.69 -19.84
C SER A 279 -10.31 23.28 -21.12
N GLU A 280 -11.49 22.68 -20.99
CA GLU A 280 -12.36 22.36 -22.12
C GLU A 280 -12.93 23.64 -22.76
N SER A 281 -13.36 24.60 -21.95
CA SER A 281 -13.85 25.90 -22.44
C SER A 281 -12.78 26.69 -23.21
N VAL A 282 -11.52 26.65 -22.73
CA VAL A 282 -10.38 27.29 -23.40
C VAL A 282 -10.09 26.59 -24.73
N ARG A 283 -10.02 25.26 -24.77
CA ARG A 283 -9.80 24.49 -26.00
C ARG A 283 -10.88 24.74 -27.05
N VAL A 284 -12.14 24.79 -26.64
CA VAL A 284 -13.27 25.10 -27.54
C VAL A 284 -13.13 26.51 -28.12
N ASN A 285 -12.72 27.49 -27.31
CA ASN A 285 -12.52 28.86 -27.78
C ASN A 285 -11.35 28.97 -28.77
N GLU A 286 -10.24 28.28 -28.53
CA GLU A 286 -9.10 28.21 -29.45
C GLU A 286 -9.48 27.56 -30.78
N LEU A 287 -10.24 26.46 -30.76
CA LEU A 287 -10.74 25.81 -31.96
C LEU A 287 -11.64 26.74 -32.78
N ASN A 288 -12.57 27.45 -32.14
CA ASN A 288 -13.41 28.43 -32.82
C ASN A 288 -12.58 29.56 -33.47
N GLN A 289 -11.52 30.02 -32.82
CA GLN A 289 -10.62 31.02 -33.41
C GLN A 289 -9.83 30.48 -34.61
N LEU A 290 -9.41 29.21 -34.57
CA LEU A 290 -8.73 28.56 -35.69
C LEU A 290 -9.67 28.38 -36.89
N GLU A 291 -10.93 27.98 -36.65
CA GLU A 291 -11.95 27.87 -37.70
C GLU A 291 -12.22 29.22 -38.37
N LEU A 292 -12.35 30.29 -37.58
CA LEU A 292 -12.51 31.65 -38.13
C LEU A 292 -11.32 32.09 -38.99
N ARG A 293 -10.09 31.76 -38.56
CA ARG A 293 -8.88 32.05 -39.34
C ARG A 293 -8.80 31.23 -40.63
N LEU A 294 -9.21 29.97 -40.59
CA LEU A 294 -9.28 29.10 -41.77
C LEU A 294 -10.27 29.66 -42.80
N ALA A 295 -11.46 30.08 -42.36
CA ALA A 295 -12.45 30.70 -43.23
C ALA A 295 -11.93 32.00 -43.88
N ASP A 296 -11.26 32.88 -43.12
CA ASP A 296 -10.63 34.08 -43.69
C ASP A 296 -9.55 33.75 -44.74
N TYR A 297 -8.75 32.71 -44.50
CA TYR A 297 -7.76 32.28 -45.48
C TYR A 297 -8.39 31.67 -46.73
N GLU A 298 -9.47 30.89 -46.60
CA GLU A 298 -10.21 30.35 -47.74
C GLU A 298 -10.82 31.47 -48.61
N ASP A 299 -11.43 32.48 -47.99
CA ASP A 299 -11.98 33.65 -48.69
C ASP A 299 -10.88 34.44 -49.43
N ARG A 300 -9.73 34.64 -48.79
CA ARG A 300 -8.59 35.33 -49.41
C ARG A 300 -7.98 34.55 -50.57
N ILE A 301 -7.88 33.22 -50.45
CA ILE A 301 -7.42 32.36 -51.55
C ILE A 301 -8.40 32.46 -52.72
N THR A 302 -9.69 32.37 -52.45
CA THR A 302 -10.75 32.47 -53.47
C THR A 302 -10.69 33.81 -54.21
N GLU A 303 -10.49 34.92 -53.50
CA GLU A 303 -10.36 36.24 -54.13
C GLU A 303 -9.07 36.36 -54.96
N LEU A 304 -7.95 35.79 -54.50
CA LEU A 304 -6.71 35.76 -55.26
C LEU A 304 -6.82 34.90 -56.53
N GLU A 305 -7.54 33.78 -56.46
CA GLU A 305 -7.84 32.96 -57.64
C GLU A 305 -8.71 33.72 -58.64
N ARG A 306 -9.73 34.44 -58.17
CA ARG A 306 -10.58 35.30 -59.01
C ARG A 306 -9.77 36.39 -59.72
N GLN A 307 -8.86 37.06 -59.00
CA GLN A 307 -7.98 38.10 -59.56
C GLN A 307 -6.98 37.54 -60.57
N ARG A 308 -6.50 36.30 -60.38
CA ARG A 308 -5.63 35.61 -61.33
C ARG A 308 -6.36 35.27 -62.62
N ASP A 309 -7.61 34.82 -62.52
CA ASP A 309 -8.41 34.42 -63.70
C ASP A 309 -8.93 35.63 -64.50
N GLU A 310 -8.88 36.84 -63.93
CA GLU A 310 -9.20 38.12 -64.58
C GLU A 310 -8.00 38.79 -65.30
N GLN A 311 -6.79 38.24 -65.20
CA GLN A 311 -5.57 38.67 -65.92
C GLN A 311 -5.28 37.83 -67.17
#